data_AF-A0A4Z0EUM0-F1
#
_entry.id   AF-A0A4Z0EUM0-F1
#
_cell.length_a   1.000
_cell.length_b   1.000
_cell.length_c   1.000
_cell.angle_alpha   90.00
_cell.angle_beta   90.00
_cell.angle_gamma   90.00
#
_symmetry.space_group_name_H-M   'P 1'
#
loop_
_entity.id
_entity.type
_entity.pdbx_description
1 polymer ?
#
loop_
_entity_poly.entity_id
_entity_poly.type
_entity_poly.pdbx_seq_one_letter_code
_entity_poly.pdbx_strand_id
1 'polypeptide(L)'
;MRKLLFLGACLVALASQPVMAQTGGAEVIVIKVLEANGSMQIGIARPGSKPEHREVNLKQLKEKGEGDYLNGQAEYTRSLLVELSQQGYSLTTTYTANEGTGGSGPTTLIFTKRQ
;
A
#
# COMPACT_ATOMS: atom_id res chain seq x y z
N MET A 1 8.53 1.51 -58.71
CA MET A 1 7.86 2.31 -57.66
C MET A 1 6.86 1.51 -56.79
N ARG A 2 6.94 0.17 -56.70
CA ARG A 2 6.02 -0.64 -55.86
C ARG A 2 6.55 -0.97 -54.45
N LYS A 3 7.86 -0.81 -54.20
CA LYS A 3 8.50 -1.16 -52.92
C LYS A 3 8.31 -0.12 -51.81
N LEU A 4 7.99 1.13 -52.17
CA LEU A 4 7.77 2.22 -51.21
C LEU A 4 6.42 2.10 -50.47
N LEU A 5 5.41 1.51 -51.11
CA LEU A 5 4.08 1.33 -50.50
C LEU A 5 4.10 0.27 -49.39
N PHE A 6 5.01 -0.70 -49.47
CA PHE A 6 5.13 -1.77 -48.47
C PHE A 6 5.70 -1.26 -47.14
N LEU A 7 6.67 -0.32 -47.18
CA LEU A 7 7.24 0.28 -45.97
C LEU A 7 6.24 1.17 -45.22
N GLY A 8 5.39 1.90 -45.96
CA GLY A 8 4.34 2.74 -45.36
C GLY A 8 3.29 1.92 -44.61
N ALA A 9 2.88 0.77 -45.15
CA ALA A 9 1.93 -0.13 -44.50
C ALA A 9 2.49 -0.73 -43.19
N CYS A 10 3.78 -1.08 -43.16
CA CYS A 10 4.41 -1.59 -41.94
C CYS A 10 4.51 -0.52 -40.84
N LEU A 11 4.80 0.74 -41.20
CA LEU A 11 4.85 1.84 -40.22
C LEU A 11 3.47 2.17 -39.63
N VAL A 12 2.41 2.12 -40.43
CA VAL A 12 1.03 2.31 -39.93
C VAL A 12 0.60 1.13 -39.06
N ALA A 13 1.01 -0.10 -39.38
CA ALA A 13 0.73 -1.28 -38.56
C ALA A 13 1.51 -1.29 -37.22
N LEU A 14 2.73 -0.73 -37.18
CA LEU A 14 3.46 -0.55 -35.92
C LEU A 14 2.91 0.61 -35.07
N ALA A 15 2.45 1.69 -35.71
CA ALA A 15 1.86 2.84 -35.02
C ALA A 15 0.42 2.59 -34.53
N SER A 16 -0.28 1.60 -35.10
CA SER A 16 -1.68 1.28 -34.77
C SER A 16 -1.85 0.11 -33.80
N GLN A 17 -0.77 -0.50 -33.33
CA GLN A 17 -0.87 -1.35 -32.15
C GLN A 17 -1.02 -0.43 -30.94
N PRO A 18 -2.23 -0.32 -30.33
CA PRO A 18 -2.30 0.30 -29.02
C PRO A 18 -1.34 -0.47 -28.14
N VAL A 19 -0.57 0.27 -27.34
CA VAL A 19 0.37 -0.24 -26.34
C VAL A 19 -0.36 -1.27 -25.46
N MET A 20 -0.32 -2.53 -25.88
CA MET A 20 -0.74 -3.72 -25.12
C MET A 20 0.39 -4.13 -24.16
N ALA A 21 1.51 -3.42 -24.19
CA ALA A 21 2.58 -3.57 -23.23
C ALA A 21 2.24 -2.71 -22.02
N GLN A 22 2.09 -3.37 -20.87
CA GLN A 22 2.06 -2.77 -19.54
C GLN A 22 0.67 -2.41 -18.99
N THR A 23 -0.27 -3.37 -19.04
CA THR A 23 -1.07 -3.59 -17.82
C THR A 23 -0.17 -4.22 -16.76
N GLY A 24 0.82 -3.46 -16.28
CA GLY A 24 1.42 -3.76 -14.98
C GLY A 24 0.26 -3.79 -14.01
N GLY A 25 -0.11 -4.97 -13.51
CA GLY A 25 -1.28 -5.15 -12.66
C GLY A 25 -1.28 -4.10 -11.54
N ALA A 26 -2.47 -3.70 -11.09
CA ALA A 26 -2.58 -2.68 -10.05
C ALA A 26 -1.62 -3.00 -8.90
N GLU A 27 -0.73 -2.06 -8.57
CA GLU A 27 0.25 -2.28 -7.52
C GLU A 27 -0.46 -2.23 -6.18
N VAL A 28 -0.64 -3.40 -5.53
CA VAL A 28 -1.39 -3.56 -4.28
C VAL A 28 -0.44 -3.73 -3.10
N ILE A 29 -0.63 -2.92 -2.05
CA ILE A 29 0.00 -3.12 -0.74
C ILE A 29 -1.06 -3.55 0.26
N VAL A 30 -0.72 -4.54 1.09
CA VAL A 30 -1.55 -4.98 2.22
C VAL A 30 -0.82 -4.64 3.52
N ILE A 31 -1.51 -3.93 4.40
CA ILE A 31 -1.00 -3.57 5.72
C ILE A 31 -1.87 -4.22 6.78
N LYS A 32 -1.27 -4.98 7.69
CA LYS A 32 -1.94 -5.49 8.89
C LYS A 32 -1.46 -4.72 10.09
N VAL A 33 -2.40 -4.19 10.86
CA VAL A 33 -2.17 -3.49 12.11
C VAL A 33 -2.79 -4.33 13.23
N LEU A 34 -1.98 -4.70 14.21
CA LEU A 34 -2.42 -5.39 15.41
C LEU A 34 -1.95 -4.62 16.63
N GLU A 35 -2.88 -4.32 17.52
CA GLU A 35 -2.58 -3.67 18.79
C GLU A 35 -2.66 -4.72 19.90
N ALA A 36 -1.54 -4.94 20.58
CA ALA A 36 -1.47 -5.91 21.67
C ALA A 36 -0.49 -5.44 22.74
N ASN A 37 -0.88 -5.58 24.01
CA ASN A 37 0.00 -5.41 25.18
C ASN A 37 0.78 -4.08 25.23
N GLY A 38 0.19 -2.98 24.74
CA GLY A 38 0.85 -1.66 24.73
C GLY A 38 1.90 -1.49 23.63
N SER A 39 1.86 -2.36 22.62
CA SER A 39 2.61 -2.24 21.37
C SER A 39 1.65 -2.25 20.18
N MET A 40 2.03 -1.56 19.12
CA MET A 40 1.37 -1.64 17.81
C MET A 40 2.32 -2.36 16.87
N GLN A 41 1.85 -3.46 16.29
CA GLN A 41 2.55 -4.26 15.30
C GLN A 41 1.98 -4.02 13.92
N ILE A 42 2.85 -3.72 12.96
CA ILE A 42 2.47 -3.37 11.61
C ILE A 42 3.23 -4.28 10.65
N GLY A 43 2.50 -5.13 9.93
CA GLY A 43 3.04 -5.91 8.81
C GLY A 43 2.70 -5.23 7.49
N ILE A 44 3.69 -4.99 6.63
CA ILE A 44 3.49 -4.38 5.30
C ILE A 44 3.96 -5.38 4.25
N ALA A 45 3.06 -5.80 3.36
CA ALA A 45 3.36 -6.63 2.21
C ALA A 45 3.26 -5.81 0.93
N ARG A 46 4.35 -5.73 0.17
CA ARG A 46 4.43 -5.05 -1.13
C ARG A 46 4.70 -6.07 -2.25
N PRO A 47 4.33 -5.79 -3.51
CA PRO A 47 4.56 -6.72 -4.60
C PRO A 47 6.05 -6.82 -4.90
N GLY A 48 6.55 -8.06 -5.03
CA GLY A 48 7.95 -8.33 -5.38
C GLY A 48 8.97 -8.07 -4.27
N SER A 49 8.56 -7.66 -3.07
CA SER A 49 9.44 -7.51 -1.90
C SER A 49 9.12 -8.51 -0.80
N LYS A 50 10.07 -8.72 0.12
CA LYS A 50 9.78 -9.43 1.38
C LYS A 50 8.84 -8.57 2.24
N PRO A 51 7.93 -9.19 3.02
CA PRO A 51 7.12 -8.45 3.99
C PRO A 51 7.99 -7.72 5.01
N GLU A 52 7.63 -6.46 5.30
CA GLU A 52 8.24 -5.64 6.34
C GLU A 52 7.43 -5.78 7.64
N HIS A 53 8.12 -5.79 8.78
CA HIS A 53 7.49 -5.74 10.09
C HIS A 53 8.00 -4.51 10.85
N ARG A 54 7.09 -3.68 11.33
CA ARG A 54 7.38 -2.51 12.17
C ARG A 54 6.68 -2.71 13.51
N GLU A 55 7.43 -2.63 14.60
CA GLU A 55 6.87 -2.63 15.95
C GLU A 55 7.03 -1.24 16.55
N VAL A 56 5.96 -0.73 17.15
CA VAL A 56 5.91 0.57 17.79
C VAL A 56 5.54 0.37 19.25
N ASN A 57 6.47 0.71 20.13
CA ASN A 57 6.21 0.66 21.57
C ASN A 57 5.44 1.92 21.99
N LEU A 58 4.19 1.75 22.40
CA LEU A 58 3.31 2.88 22.68
C LEU A 58 3.69 3.62 23.97
N LYS A 59 4.41 2.95 24.89
CA LYS A 59 4.96 3.61 26.10
C LYS A 59 6.03 4.62 25.72
N GLN A 60 6.86 4.32 24.72
CA GLN A 60 7.88 5.25 24.23
C GLN A 60 7.28 6.47 23.54
N LEU A 61 6.14 6.31 22.85
CA LEU A 61 5.43 7.45 22.26
C LEU A 61 4.88 8.40 23.32
N LYS A 62 4.35 7.84 24.42
CA LYS A 62 3.90 8.61 25.58
C LYS A 62 5.04 9.42 26.22
N GLU A 63 6.22 8.82 26.37
CA GLU A 63 7.40 9.48 26.95
C GLU A 63 7.96 10.60 26.06
N LYS A 64 7.77 10.51 24.73
CA LYS A 64 8.15 11.55 23.77
C LYS A 64 7.20 12.75 23.71
N GLY A 65 6.17 12.78 24.56
CA GLY A 65 5.26 13.91 24.67
C GLY A 65 4.11 13.89 23.66
N GLU A 66 3.85 12.76 22.99
CA GLU A 66 2.77 12.63 21.98
C GLU A 66 1.36 12.44 22.59
N GLY A 67 1.18 12.71 23.89
CA GLY A 67 -0.09 12.53 24.59
C GLY A 67 -0.38 11.06 24.97
N ASP A 68 -1.63 10.75 25.30
CA ASP A 68 -2.05 9.39 25.67
C ASP A 68 -1.83 8.38 24.53
N TYR A 69 -1.84 7.08 24.85
CA TYR A 69 -1.58 5.97 23.93
C TYR A 69 -2.37 6.07 22.62
N LEU A 70 -3.61 6.56 22.65
CA LEU A 70 -4.44 6.70 21.45
C LEU A 70 -3.91 7.77 20.49
N ASN A 71 -3.36 8.87 21.01
CA ASN A 71 -2.88 9.98 20.18
C ASN A 71 -1.57 9.63 19.48
N GLY A 72 -0.62 9.03 20.18
CA GLY A 72 0.64 8.56 19.55
C GLY A 72 0.39 7.51 18.47
N GLN A 73 -0.58 6.62 18.69
CA GLN A 73 -1.00 5.65 17.67
C GLN A 73 -1.61 6.32 16.43
N ALA A 74 -2.49 7.30 16.65
CA ALA A 74 -3.09 8.06 15.57
C ALA A 74 -2.03 8.82 14.75
N GLU A 75 -1.05 9.46 15.41
CA GLU A 75 0.03 10.20 14.74
C GLU A 75 1.00 9.28 13.98
N TYR A 76 1.35 8.12 14.55
CA TYR A 76 2.17 7.14 13.85
C TYR A 76 1.44 6.61 12.61
N THR A 77 0.18 6.23 12.76
CA THR A 77 -0.65 5.74 11.65
C THR A 77 -0.80 6.81 10.57
N ARG A 78 -1.07 8.07 10.96
CA ARG A 78 -1.12 9.21 10.05
C ARG A 78 0.17 9.37 9.26
N SER A 79 1.32 9.29 9.92
CA SER A 79 2.64 9.42 9.28
C SER A 79 2.88 8.30 8.24
N LEU A 80 2.51 7.06 8.57
CA LEU A 80 2.56 5.94 7.62
C LEU A 80 1.63 6.16 6.42
N LEU A 81 0.41 6.65 6.64
CA LEU A 81 -0.54 6.97 5.56
C LEU A 81 0.01 8.07 4.64
N VAL A 82 0.65 9.09 5.20
CA VAL A 82 1.30 10.15 4.42
C VAL A 82 2.46 9.60 3.60
N GLU A 83 3.31 8.74 4.17
CA GLU A 83 4.42 8.07 3.48
C GLU A 83 3.91 7.31 2.24
N LEU A 84 2.84 6.52 2.41
CA LEU A 84 2.23 5.75 1.33
C LEU A 84 1.57 6.65 0.27
N SER A 85 0.90 7.72 0.70
CA SER A 85 0.31 8.69 -0.21
C SER A 85 1.36 9.40 -1.06
N GLN A 86 2.52 9.74 -0.50
CA GLN A 86 3.64 10.32 -1.24
C GLN A 86 4.26 9.34 -2.25
N GLN A 87 4.17 8.03 -1.97
CA GLN A 87 4.56 6.96 -2.90
C GLN A 87 3.49 6.68 -3.99
N GLY A 88 2.37 7.43 -3.99
CA GLY A 88 1.30 7.30 -4.98
C GLY A 88 0.23 6.26 -4.64
N TYR A 89 0.29 5.66 -3.45
CA TYR A 89 -0.72 4.73 -2.99
C TYR A 89 -1.93 5.46 -2.41
N SER A 90 -3.12 4.91 -2.64
CA SER A 90 -4.36 5.39 -2.05
C SER A 90 -5.03 4.24 -1.30
N LEU A 91 -5.64 4.56 -0.14
CA LEU A 91 -6.40 3.59 0.62
C LEU A 91 -7.66 3.20 -0.16
N THR A 92 -7.83 1.90 -0.41
CA THR A 92 -8.93 1.36 -1.22
C THR A 92 -9.99 0.71 -0.36
N THR A 93 -9.57 -0.07 0.64
CA THR A 93 -10.51 -0.71 1.56
C THR A 93 -9.85 -1.01 2.91
N THR A 94 -10.68 -1.17 3.92
CA THR A 94 -10.31 -1.53 5.29
C THR A 94 -11.22 -2.66 5.77
N TYR A 95 -10.67 -3.62 6.48
CA TYR A 95 -11.45 -4.63 7.18
C TYR A 95 -10.79 -4.99 8.49
N THR A 96 -11.60 -5.18 9.52
CA THR A 96 -11.13 -5.61 10.84
C THR A 96 -11.60 -7.05 11.04
N ALA A 97 -10.67 -7.94 11.34
CA ALA A 97 -11.04 -9.27 11.79
C ALA A 97 -11.58 -9.17 13.22
N ASN A 98 -12.80 -9.64 13.46
CA ASN A 98 -13.27 -9.86 14.82
C ASN A 98 -12.80 -11.25 15.23
N GLU A 99 -11.82 -11.34 16.12
CA GLU A 99 -11.49 -12.59 16.78
C GLU A 99 -12.49 -12.78 17.94
N GLY A 100 -13.16 -13.93 17.97
CA GLY A 100 -14.22 -14.21 18.96
C GLY A 100 -13.73 -14.10 20.41
N THR A 101 -14.71 -13.89 21.31
CA THR A 101 -14.55 -13.81 22.78
C THR A 101 -13.49 -12.82 23.26
N GLY A 102 -13.62 -11.55 22.86
CA GLY A 102 -13.07 -10.41 23.62
C GLY A 102 -11.73 -9.84 23.14
N GLY A 103 -11.16 -10.33 22.04
CA GLY A 103 -9.97 -9.75 21.41
C GLY A 103 -10.31 -8.78 20.28
N SER A 104 -9.56 -7.69 20.14
CA SER A 104 -9.54 -6.91 18.89
C SER A 104 -8.62 -7.62 17.91
N GLY A 105 -9.17 -8.18 16.83
CA GLY A 105 -8.36 -8.83 15.81
C GLY A 105 -7.64 -7.80 14.92
N PRO A 106 -6.72 -8.24 14.06
CA PRO A 106 -5.93 -7.33 13.25
C PRO A 106 -6.82 -6.54 12.29
N THR A 107 -6.55 -5.23 12.20
CA THR A 107 -7.10 -4.36 11.16
C THR A 107 -6.24 -4.48 9.92
N THR A 108 -6.85 -4.77 8.78
CA THR A 108 -6.17 -4.82 7.49
C THR A 108 -6.57 -3.62 6.64
N LEU A 109 -5.57 -2.97 6.07
CA LEU A 109 -5.70 -1.85 5.16
C LEU A 109 -5.14 -2.28 3.80
N ILE A 110 -5.91 -2.06 2.73
CA ILE A 110 -5.48 -2.36 1.35
C ILE A 110 -5.29 -1.05 0.63
N PHE A 111 -4.12 -0.89 0.03
CA PHE A 111 -3.77 0.27 -0.78
C PHE A 111 -3.52 -0.14 -2.22
N THR A 112 -3.95 0.70 -3.15
CA THR A 112 -3.65 0.57 -4.58
C THR A 112 -2.96 1.82 -5.09
N LYS A 113 -1.93 1.66 -5.91
CA LYS A 113 -1.27 2.79 -6.55
C LYS A 113 -2.16 3.38 -7.65
N ARG A 114 -2.33 4.70 -7.67
CA ARG A 114 -3.02 5.37 -8.77
C ARG A 114 -2.11 5.34 -10.01
N GLN A 115 -2.66 4.89 -11.13
CA GLN A 115 -2.01 4.92 -12.45
C GLN A 115 -2.03 6.33 -13.03
#